data_AF-A0A242NRN6-F1
#
_entry.id   AF-A0A242NRN6-F1
#
_cell.length_a   1.000
_cell.length_b   1.000
_cell.length_c   1.000
_cell.angle_alpha   90.00
_cell.angle_beta   90.00
_cell.angle_gamma   90.00
#
_symmetry.space_group_name_H-M   'P 1'
#
loop_
_entity.id
_entity.type
_entity.pdbx_description
1 polymer ?
#
loop_
_entity_poly.entity_id
_entity_poly.type
_entity_poly.pdbx_seq_one_letter_code
_entity_poly.pdbx_strand_id
1 'polypeptide(L)'
;MSNAQQFFMFIGIMTCLIGSFSLFIYILTVLHTLTVKKSINNNKTSDERLIKLYNDAKNTIDNKSKIIITAVVMGIFCGGIFGGFFYYYFIKQLFTNSYDIYKNAMIQRNLPL
;
A
#
# COMPACT_ATOMS: atom_id res chain seq x y z
N MET A 1 -23.79 -6.19 -33.91
CA MET A 1 -23.05 -5.25 -33.04
C MET A 1 -21.82 -4.80 -33.80
N SER A 2 -21.58 -3.50 -33.93
CA SER A 2 -20.44 -3.01 -34.73
C SER A 2 -19.11 -3.24 -34.00
N ASN A 3 -18.00 -3.32 -34.75
CA ASN A 3 -16.66 -3.45 -34.18
C ASN A 3 -16.33 -2.32 -33.18
N ALA A 4 -16.82 -1.10 -33.45
CA ALA A 4 -16.68 0.03 -32.55
C ALA A 4 -17.43 -0.20 -31.22
N GLN A 5 -18.66 -0.70 -31.27
CA GLN A 5 -19.42 -1.03 -30.06
C GLN A 5 -18.76 -2.13 -29.23
N GLN A 6 -18.18 -3.15 -29.87
CA GLN A 6 -17.46 -4.22 -29.16
C GLN A 6 -16.21 -3.68 -28.47
N PHE A 7 -15.47 -2.79 -29.12
CA PHE A 7 -14.29 -2.15 -28.55
C PHE A 7 -14.64 -1.26 -27.34
N PHE A 8 -15.72 -0.46 -27.42
CA PHE A 8 -16.17 0.34 -26.27
C PHE A 8 -16.69 -0.52 -25.11
N MET A 9 -17.40 -1.62 -25.39
CA MET A 9 -17.81 -2.57 -24.35
C MET A 9 -16.60 -3.20 -23.66
N PHE A 10 -15.57 -3.59 -24.43
CA PHE A 10 -14.34 -4.14 -23.88
C PHE A 10 -13.63 -3.16 -22.95
N ILE A 11 -13.49 -1.89 -23.35
CA ILE A 11 -12.92 -0.84 -22.50
C ILE A 11 -13.74 -0.70 -21.22
N GLY A 12 -15.07 -0.60 -21.33
CA GLY A 12 -15.96 -0.43 -20.17
C GLY A 12 -15.82 -1.58 -19.16
N ILE A 13 -15.78 -2.83 -19.62
CA ILE A 13 -15.58 -4.01 -18.78
C ILE A 13 -14.20 -3.95 -18.10
N MET A 14 -13.13 -3.65 -18.85
CA MET A 14 -11.79 -3.56 -18.30
C MET A 14 -11.65 -2.44 -17.26
N THR A 15 -12.25 -1.27 -17.51
CA THR A 15 -12.26 -0.18 -16.53
C THR A 15 -13.00 -0.57 -15.25
N CYS A 16 -14.14 -1.26 -15.35
CA CYS A 16 -14.88 -1.74 -14.17
C CYS A 16 -14.09 -2.77 -13.36
N LEU A 17 -13.38 -3.67 -14.03
CA LEU A 17 -12.50 -4.66 -13.37
C LEU A 17 -11.36 -3.97 -12.63
N ILE A 18 -10.66 -3.03 -13.28
CA ILE A 18 -9.57 -2.26 -12.65
C ILE A 18 -10.09 -1.42 -11.48
N GLY A 19 -11.25 -0.78 -11.62
CA GLY A 19 -11.89 -0.02 -10.56
C GLY A 19 -12.24 -0.88 -9.34
N SER A 20 -12.82 -2.06 -9.57
CA SER A 20 -13.16 -3.01 -8.51
C SER A 20 -11.93 -3.51 -7.76
N PHE A 21 -10.86 -3.85 -8.50
CA PHE A 21 -9.58 -4.24 -7.90
C PHE A 21 -8.94 -3.10 -7.10
N SER A 22 -8.99 -1.87 -7.61
CA SER A 22 -8.45 -0.70 -6.92
C SER A 22 -9.19 -0.44 -5.61
N LEU A 23 -10.52 -0.56 -5.60
CA LEU A 23 -11.34 -0.45 -4.40
C LEU A 23 -10.97 -1.54 -3.37
N PHE A 24 -10.81 -2.78 -3.83
CA PHE A 24 -10.42 -3.90 -2.97
C PHE A 24 -9.06 -3.65 -2.29
N ILE A 25 -8.06 -3.20 -3.05
CA ILE A 25 -6.71 -2.89 -2.53
C ILE A 25 -6.73 -1.71 -1.56
N TYR A 26 -7.56 -0.70 -1.83
CA TYR A 26 -7.77 0.41 -0.91
C TYR A 26 -8.33 -0.07 0.43
N ILE A 27 -9.36 -0.93 0.42
CA ILE A 27 -9.95 -1.51 1.64
C ILE A 27 -8.89 -2.30 2.42
N LEU A 28 -8.08 -3.12 1.74
CA LEU A 28 -6.99 -3.86 2.38
C LEU A 28 -5.95 -2.92 3.02
N THR A 29 -5.61 -1.82 2.36
CA THR A 29 -4.69 -0.80 2.88
C THR A 29 -5.23 -0.19 4.17
N VAL A 30 -6.50 0.21 4.17
CA VAL A 30 -7.17 0.76 5.37
C VAL A 30 -7.21 -0.27 6.50
N LEU A 31 -7.59 -1.52 6.22
CA LEU A 31 -7.63 -2.59 7.20
C LEU A 31 -6.24 -2.88 7.79
N HIS A 32 -5.19 -2.89 6.96
CA HIS A 32 -3.81 -3.05 7.41
C HIS A 32 -3.42 -1.92 8.37
N THR A 33 -3.64 -0.66 7.98
CA THR A 33 -3.34 0.52 8.82
C THR A 33 -4.06 0.44 10.18
N LEU A 34 -5.35 0.09 10.19
CA LEU A 34 -6.12 -0.10 11.44
C LEU A 34 -5.56 -1.23 12.30
N THR A 35 -5.20 -2.36 11.67
CA THR A 35 -4.66 -3.53 12.36
C THR A 35 -3.29 -3.23 12.99
N VAL A 36 -2.40 -2.54 12.27
CA VAL A 36 -1.09 -2.12 12.78
C VAL A 36 -1.28 -1.18 13.97
N LYS A 37 -2.13 -0.16 13.84
CA LYS A 37 -2.43 0.79 14.93
C LYS A 37 -2.97 0.07 16.17
N LYS A 38 -3.90 -0.87 15.99
CA LYS A 38 -4.47 -1.68 17.08
C LYS A 38 -3.42 -2.58 17.74
N SER A 39 -2.53 -3.20 16.96
CA SER A 39 -1.45 -4.07 17.47
C SER A 39 -0.48 -3.30 18.36
N ILE A 40 -0.13 -2.08 17.95
CA ILE A 40 0.76 -1.20 18.72
C ILE A 40 0.08 -0.71 20.00
N ASN A 41 -1.15 -0.21 19.91
CA ASN A 41 -1.88 0.30 21.07
C ASN A 41 -2.17 -0.77 22.13
N ASN A 42 -2.38 -2.02 21.71
CA ASN A 42 -2.60 -3.14 22.62
C ASN A 42 -1.30 -3.75 23.17
N ASN A 43 -0.15 -3.07 23.00
CA ASN A 43 1.18 -3.54 23.41
C ASN A 43 1.55 -4.95 22.94
N LYS A 44 0.94 -5.43 21.84
CA LYS A 44 1.31 -6.72 21.23
C LYS A 44 2.64 -6.65 20.47
N THR A 45 3.14 -5.44 20.23
CA THR A 45 4.42 -5.19 19.57
C THR A 45 5.44 -4.79 20.63
N SER A 46 6.51 -5.57 20.78
CA SER A 46 7.65 -5.25 21.65
C SER A 46 8.44 -4.06 21.11
N ASP A 47 9.19 -3.38 21.97
CA ASP A 47 9.94 -2.17 21.61
C ASP A 47 11.05 -2.47 20.59
N GLU A 48 11.78 -3.57 20.74
CA GLU A 48 12.77 -4.03 19.75
C GLU A 48 12.15 -4.22 18.36
N ARG A 49 10.96 -4.83 18.31
CA ARG A 49 10.24 -5.05 17.07
C ARG A 49 9.74 -3.75 16.47
N LEU A 50 9.28 -2.81 17.31
CA LEU A 50 8.83 -1.49 16.88
C LEU A 50 9.97 -0.67 16.28
N ILE A 51 11.15 -0.66 16.92
CA ILE A 51 12.37 -0.01 16.42
C ILE A 51 12.76 -0.58 15.04
N LYS A 52 12.75 -1.91 14.91
CA LYS A 52 13.05 -2.57 13.63
C LYS A 52 12.06 -2.17 12.54
N LEU A 53 10.75 -2.24 12.83
CA LEU A 53 9.70 -1.88 11.87
C LEU A 53 9.78 -0.41 11.45
N TYR A 54 10.10 0.50 12.37
CA TYR A 54 10.31 1.91 12.06
C TYR A 54 11.50 2.12 11.11
N ASN A 55 12.66 1.51 11.41
CA ASN A 55 13.85 1.63 10.57
C ASN A 55 13.66 1.02 9.18
N ASP A 56 12.98 -0.13 9.10
CA ASP A 56 12.64 -0.78 7.83
C ASP A 56 11.69 0.11 7.00
N ALA A 57 10.68 0.70 7.64
CA ALA A 57 9.76 1.62 6.98
C ALA A 57 10.46 2.90 6.49
N LYS A 58 11.36 3.47 7.31
CA LYS A 58 12.19 4.64 6.95
C LYS A 58 13.06 4.36 5.72
N ASN A 59 13.82 3.27 5.74
CA ASN A 59 14.65 2.85 4.61
C ASN A 59 13.81 2.63 3.33
N THR A 60 12.59 2.13 3.48
CA THR A 60 11.69 1.91 2.34
C THR A 60 11.16 3.22 1.75
N ILE A 61 10.84 4.21 2.59
CA ILE A 61 10.39 5.54 2.15
C ILE A 61 11.53 6.30 1.48
N ASP A 62 12.73 6.26 2.06
CA ASP A 62 13.90 6.96 1.54
C ASP A 62 14.34 6.37 0.18
N ASN A 63 14.14 5.07 -0.02
CA ASN A 63 14.47 4.39 -1.27
C ASN A 63 13.28 4.34 -2.24
N LYS A 64 13.10 5.43 -3.01
CA LYS A 64 12.07 5.54 -4.06
C LYS A 64 12.10 4.37 -5.06
N SER A 65 13.28 3.83 -5.38
CA SER A 65 13.42 2.71 -6.32
C SER A 65 12.78 1.43 -5.79
N LYS A 66 12.87 1.15 -4.48
CA LYS A 66 12.16 0.01 -3.88
C LYS A 66 10.65 0.13 -4.05
N ILE A 67 10.09 1.30 -3.77
CA ILE A 67 8.63 1.55 -3.91
C ILE A 67 8.18 1.34 -5.36
N ILE A 68 8.95 1.86 -6.32
CA ILE A 68 8.64 1.70 -7.75
C ILE A 68 8.70 0.23 -8.16
N ILE A 69 9.74 -0.51 -7.75
CA ILE A 69 9.87 -1.94 -8.08
C ILE A 69 8.69 -2.73 -7.50
N THR A 70 8.34 -2.52 -6.23
CA THR A 70 7.20 -3.20 -5.60
C THR A 70 5.89 -2.86 -6.30
N ALA A 71 5.69 -1.62 -6.71
CA ALA A 71 4.51 -1.19 -7.46
C ALA A 71 4.40 -1.82 -8.84
N VAL A 72 5.51 -1.93 -9.57
CA VAL A 72 5.55 -2.59 -10.88
C VAL A 72 5.25 -4.08 -10.73
N VAL A 73 5.90 -4.75 -9.76
CA VAL A 73 5.65 -6.19 -9.49
C VAL A 73 4.19 -6.43 -9.15
N MET A 74 3.63 -5.66 -8.19
CA MET A 74 2.23 -5.81 -7.80
C MET A 74 1.27 -5.47 -8.95
N GLY A 75 1.62 -4.47 -9.77
CA GLY A 75 0.86 -4.10 -10.96
C GLY A 75 0.79 -5.22 -12.00
N ILE A 76 1.91 -5.90 -12.25
CA ILE A 76 1.95 -7.06 -13.16
C ILE A 76 1.06 -8.19 -12.64
N PHE A 77 1.12 -8.51 -11.34
CA PHE A 77 0.35 -9.61 -10.76
C PHE A 77 -1.15 -9.30 -10.58
N CYS A 78 -1.52 -8.05 -10.32
CA CYS A 78 -2.88 -7.72 -9.87
C CYS A 78 -3.66 -6.76 -10.80
N GLY A 79 -3.08 -6.18 -11.85
CA GLY A 79 -3.79 -5.21 -12.71
C GLY A 79 -3.31 -5.10 -14.15
N GLY A 80 -2.39 -5.95 -14.60
CA GLY A 80 -1.80 -5.87 -15.94
C GLY A 80 -0.95 -4.62 -16.16
N ILE A 81 -0.68 -4.28 -17.42
CA ILE A 81 0.30 -3.25 -17.83
C ILE A 81 -0.04 -1.85 -17.25
N PHE A 82 -1.32 -1.54 -17.09
CA PHE A 82 -1.78 -0.24 -16.56
C PHE A 82 -1.92 -0.20 -15.04
N GLY A 83 -1.83 -1.34 -14.35
CA GLY A 83 -1.96 -1.40 -12.89
C GLY A 83 -0.82 -0.68 -12.17
N GLY A 84 0.40 -0.74 -12.70
CA GLY A 84 1.62 -0.28 -12.00
C GLY A 84 1.55 1.17 -11.50
N PHE A 85 0.90 2.07 -12.26
CA PHE A 85 0.75 3.46 -11.84
C PHE A 85 -0.21 3.61 -10.65
N PHE A 86 -1.36 2.95 -10.67
CA PHE A 86 -2.30 2.95 -9.55
C PHE A 86 -1.71 2.30 -8.31
N TYR A 87 -1.05 1.15 -8.47
CA TYR A 87 -0.39 0.46 -7.36
C TYR A 87 0.73 1.28 -6.74
N TYR A 88 1.44 2.11 -7.52
CA TYR A 88 2.46 3.01 -6.98
C TYR A 88 1.88 3.98 -5.94
N TYR A 89 0.72 4.59 -6.22
CA TYR A 89 0.07 5.49 -5.26
C TYR A 89 -0.36 4.75 -3.98
N PHE A 90 -1.00 3.59 -4.12
CA PHE A 90 -1.45 2.81 -2.96
C PHE A 90 -0.29 2.32 -2.10
N ILE A 91 0.76 1.78 -2.73
CA ILE A 91 1.94 1.25 -2.03
C ILE A 91 2.70 2.38 -1.34
N LYS A 92 2.89 3.51 -2.02
CA LYS A 92 3.51 4.69 -1.42
C LYS A 92 2.71 5.14 -0.20
N GLN A 93 1.38 5.24 -0.31
CA GLN A 93 0.51 5.64 0.78
C GLN A 93 0.55 4.63 1.95
N LEU A 94 0.56 3.33 1.66
CA LEU A 94 0.67 2.27 2.67
C LEU A 94 1.96 2.41 3.52
N PHE A 95 3.10 2.62 2.85
CA PHE A 95 4.38 2.77 3.55
C PHE A 95 4.46 4.07 4.35
N THR A 96 4.00 5.18 3.79
CA THR A 96 3.93 6.47 4.51
C THR A 96 3.05 6.37 5.76
N ASN A 97 1.84 5.83 5.63
CA ASN A 97 0.94 5.65 6.77
C ASN A 97 1.54 4.73 7.84
N SER A 98 2.21 3.65 7.43
CA SER A 98 2.84 2.71 8.35
C SER A 98 4.01 3.37 9.10
N TYR A 99 4.86 4.12 8.38
CA TYR A 99 5.95 4.89 8.97
C TYR A 99 5.45 5.90 10.00
N ASP A 100 4.42 6.69 9.68
CA ASP A 100 3.87 7.69 10.60
C ASP A 100 3.29 7.03 11.86
N ILE A 101 2.64 5.86 11.72
CA ILE A 101 2.16 5.07 12.85
C ILE A 101 3.34 4.60 13.72
N TYR A 102 4.39 4.03 13.13
CA TYR A 102 5.55 3.57 13.87
C TYR A 102 6.28 4.73 14.56
N LYS A 103 6.47 5.86 13.86
CA LYS A 103 7.08 7.07 14.40
C LYS A 103 6.33 7.59 15.63
N ASN A 104 5.00 7.71 15.53
CA ASN A 104 4.18 8.16 16.65
C ASN A 104 4.24 7.19 17.84
N ALA A 105 4.26 5.88 17.58
CA ALA A 105 4.40 4.86 18.60
C ALA A 105 5.76 4.92 19.31
N MET A 106 6.84 5.17 18.57
CA MET A 106 8.19 5.35 19.10
C MET A 106 8.25 6.58 20.02
N ILE A 107 7.65 7.70 19.62
CA ILE A 107 7.54 8.92 20.44
C ILE A 107 6.76 8.63 21.74
N GLN A 108 5.60 7.97 21.65
CA GLN A 108 4.76 7.68 22.82
C GLN A 108 5.46 6.78 23.85
N ARG A 109 6.39 5.93 23.40
CA ARG A 109 7.15 5.02 24.25
C ARG A 109 8.54 5.55 24.64
N ASN A 110 8.89 6.79 24.28
CA ASN A 110 10.22 7.37 24.49
C ASN A 110 11.37 6.51 23.94
N LEU A 111 11.18 5.94 22.75
CA LEU A 111 12.18 5.12 22.06
C LEU A 111 13.06 5.97 21.11
N PRO A 112 14.31 5.55 20.81
CA PRO A 112 15.22 6.30 19.95
C PRO A 112 14.76 6.34 18.48
N LEU A 113 14.66 7.54 17.89
CA LEU A 113 14.17 7.84 16.53
C LEU A 113 15.25 7.92 15.45
#